data_AF-A0A1W9HN90-F1
#
_entry.id   AF-A0A1W9HN90-F1
#
_cell.length_a   1.000
_cell.length_b   1.000
_cell.length_c   1.000
_cell.angle_alpha   90.00
_cell.angle_beta   90.00
_cell.angle_gamma   90.00
#
_symmetry.space_group_name_H-M   'P 1'
#
loop_
_entity.id
_entity.type
_entity.pdbx_description
1 polymer ?
#
loop_
_entity_poly.entity_id
_entity_poly.type
_entity_poly.pdbx_seq_one_letter_code
_entity_poly.pdbx_strand_id
1 'polypeptide(L)'
;MKFLASSLLLLSFNAIASGNINPFTTDGCSKFIDGPVTGNGYEWLHCCEQHDVKYWSGLGGQTAQDEADLEIRQCVTNAGFPWYGETIYRALLAARPVNAHTNVSYRWGYGWNEVLHQRELTKNELESLKQMTSTITTGIANYRNSKGHPAPTPEQQESMVRIIDKILTSENPTLN
;
A
#
# COMPACT_ATOMS: atom_id res chain seq x y z
N MET A 1 5.65 59.51 27.44
CA MET A 1 6.06 58.68 26.29
C MET A 1 5.07 57.54 26.17
N LYS A 2 4.31 57.47 25.06
CA LYS A 2 3.28 56.45 24.82
C LYS A 2 3.95 55.27 24.12
N PHE A 3 3.92 54.07 24.71
CA PHE A 3 4.25 52.84 24.00
C PHE A 3 2.98 52.01 23.89
N LEU A 4 2.37 52.06 22.70
CA LEU A 4 1.36 51.10 22.25
C LEU A 4 2.13 49.91 21.67
N ALA A 5 2.28 48.83 22.45
CA ALA A 5 2.76 47.56 21.92
C ALA A 5 1.56 46.71 21.55
N SER A 6 1.34 46.60 20.24
CA SER A 6 0.27 45.89 19.56
C SER A 6 0.22 44.41 19.99
N SER A 7 -0.94 43.99 20.46
CA SER A 7 -1.26 42.60 20.77
C SER A 7 -1.42 41.83 19.45
N LEU A 8 -0.45 41.00 19.09
CA LEU A 8 -0.51 40.15 17.91
C LEU A 8 -1.16 38.81 18.29
N LEU A 9 -2.42 38.64 17.88
CA LEU A 9 -3.19 37.39 17.94
C LEU A 9 -2.40 36.24 17.28
N LEU A 10 -2.01 35.24 18.07
CA LEU A 10 -1.64 33.93 17.55
C LEU A 10 -2.92 33.09 17.46
N LEU A 11 -3.62 33.18 16.32
CA LEU A 11 -4.62 32.18 15.94
C LEU A 11 -3.89 30.88 15.58
N SER A 12 -3.72 30.02 16.57
CA SER A 12 -3.33 28.63 16.35
C SER A 12 -4.47 27.92 15.62
N PHE A 13 -4.34 27.83 14.30
CA PHE A 13 -5.12 26.90 13.48
C PHE A 13 -4.75 25.48 13.92
N ASN A 14 -5.61 24.86 14.74
CA ASN A 14 -5.61 23.41 14.84
C ASN A 14 -6.07 22.90 13.47
N ALA A 15 -5.12 22.45 12.66
CA ALA A 15 -5.43 21.67 11.48
C ALA A 15 -6.27 20.46 11.94
N ILE A 16 -7.51 20.42 11.46
CA ILE A 16 -8.40 19.26 11.62
C ILE A 16 -7.66 18.08 11.00
N ALA A 17 -7.36 17.06 11.82
CA ALA A 17 -6.65 15.86 11.39
C ALA A 17 -7.40 15.23 10.21
N SER A 18 -6.80 15.32 9.02
CA SER A 18 -7.35 14.72 7.81
C SER A 18 -6.51 13.51 7.42
N GLY A 19 -7.05 12.31 7.63
CA GLY A 19 -6.55 11.05 7.06
C GLY A 19 -5.06 10.78 7.28
N ASN A 20 -4.67 10.39 8.51
CA ASN A 20 -3.30 10.01 8.79
C ASN A 20 -3.05 8.58 8.28
N ILE A 21 -2.57 8.47 7.04
CA ILE A 21 -1.98 7.23 6.54
C ILE A 21 -0.55 7.12 7.09
N ASN A 22 -0.20 5.95 7.58
CA ASN A 22 1.14 5.65 8.09
C ASN A 22 2.11 5.40 6.92
N PRO A 23 3.44 5.58 7.15
CA PRO A 23 4.46 5.16 6.20
C PRO A 23 4.25 3.72 5.71
N PHE A 24 4.55 3.47 4.44
CA PHE A 24 4.48 2.14 3.86
C PHE A 24 5.43 1.16 4.58
N THR A 25 4.91 -0.03 4.85
CA THR A 25 5.66 -1.16 5.40
C THR A 25 5.20 -2.43 4.70
N THR A 26 6.10 -3.35 4.42
CA THR A 26 5.75 -4.68 3.88
C THR A 26 6.34 -5.76 4.79
N ASP A 27 5.64 -6.89 4.89
CA ASP A 27 6.13 -8.12 5.50
C ASP A 27 6.42 -9.22 4.45
N GLY A 28 6.54 -8.83 3.18
CA GLY A 28 6.76 -9.71 2.04
C GLY A 28 5.47 -10.41 1.66
N CYS A 29 5.47 -11.74 1.56
CA CYS A 29 4.24 -12.49 1.28
C CYS A 29 3.42 -12.83 2.55
N SER A 30 3.58 -12.06 3.64
CA SER A 30 2.92 -12.21 4.94
C SER A 30 2.96 -13.63 5.53
N LYS A 31 1.89 -14.41 5.34
CA LYS A 31 1.75 -15.80 5.82
C LYS A 31 2.22 -16.83 4.80
N PHE A 32 2.54 -16.40 3.58
CA PHE A 32 3.13 -17.20 2.53
C PHE A 32 4.65 -17.06 2.54
N ILE A 33 5.30 -18.00 1.85
CA ILE A 33 6.74 -17.93 1.58
C ILE A 33 6.99 -16.96 0.43
N ASP A 34 8.11 -16.24 0.47
CA ASP A 34 8.51 -15.21 -0.53
C ASP A 34 8.90 -15.80 -1.90
N GLY A 35 9.22 -17.09 -1.92
CA GLY A 35 9.65 -17.87 -3.06
C GLY A 35 9.71 -19.35 -2.71
N PRO A 36 9.95 -20.24 -3.68
CA PRO A 36 10.03 -21.67 -3.45
C PRO A 36 11.24 -22.00 -2.57
N VAL A 37 11.13 -23.08 -1.80
CA VAL A 37 12.25 -23.58 -0.98
C VAL A 37 13.41 -24.07 -1.87
N THR A 38 13.08 -24.57 -3.06
CA THR A 38 14.05 -24.94 -4.09
C THR A 38 14.22 -23.77 -5.05
N GLY A 39 15.22 -22.93 -4.81
CA GLY A 39 15.46 -21.73 -5.61
C GLY A 39 16.19 -20.66 -4.82
N ASN A 40 16.01 -19.42 -5.23
CA ASN A 40 16.54 -18.26 -4.52
C ASN A 40 15.70 -17.88 -3.29
N GLY A 41 14.42 -18.29 -3.26
CA GLY A 41 13.51 -18.06 -2.14
C GLY A 41 12.82 -16.69 -2.14
N TYR A 42 12.82 -15.98 -3.27
CA TYR A 42 12.21 -14.65 -3.44
C TYR A 42 11.64 -14.39 -4.84
N GLU A 43 11.41 -15.46 -5.61
CA GLU A 43 11.06 -15.42 -7.03
C GLU A 43 9.77 -14.62 -7.29
N TRP A 44 8.80 -14.69 -6.37
CA TRP A 44 7.54 -13.94 -6.47
C TRP A 44 7.38 -12.86 -5.39
N LEU A 45 8.41 -12.57 -4.60
CA LEU A 45 8.38 -11.53 -3.57
C LEU A 45 7.93 -10.18 -4.14
N HIS A 46 8.41 -9.83 -5.33
CA HIS A 46 8.03 -8.59 -6.01
C HIS A 46 6.52 -8.49 -6.30
N CYS A 47 5.82 -9.61 -6.47
CA CYS A 47 4.37 -9.62 -6.64
C CYS A 47 3.65 -9.29 -5.34
N CYS A 48 4.14 -9.82 -4.22
CA CYS A 48 3.62 -9.53 -2.88
C CYS A 48 3.86 -8.06 -2.51
N GLU A 49 5.05 -7.52 -2.79
CA GLU A 49 5.34 -6.10 -2.54
C GLU A 49 4.43 -5.16 -3.35
N GLN A 50 4.15 -5.50 -4.62
CA GLN A 50 3.21 -4.74 -5.46
C GLN A 50 1.77 -4.81 -4.92
N HIS A 51 1.37 -5.98 -4.43
CA HIS A 51 0.06 -6.19 -3.79
C HIS A 51 -0.05 -5.40 -2.49
N ASP A 52 0.98 -5.44 -1.65
CA ASP A 52 1.07 -4.72 -0.40
C ASP A 52 0.94 -3.22 -0.61
N VAL A 53 1.52 -2.62 -1.66
CA VAL A 53 1.34 -1.19 -1.95
C VAL A 53 -0.12 -0.86 -2.24
N LYS A 54 -0.82 -1.73 -3.00
CA LYS A 54 -2.24 -1.55 -3.30
C LYS A 54 -3.08 -1.68 -2.04
N TYR A 55 -2.83 -2.73 -1.25
CA TYR A 55 -3.51 -2.97 0.02
C TYR A 55 -3.22 -1.89 1.07
N TRP A 56 -2.00 -1.37 1.13
CA TRP A 56 -1.64 -0.25 2.00
C TRP A 56 -2.44 1.00 1.64
N SER A 57 -2.47 1.32 0.34
CA SER A 57 -3.13 2.53 -0.17
C SER A 57 -4.64 2.49 -0.03
N GLY A 58 -5.25 1.33 -0.27
CA GLY A 58 -6.71 1.17 -0.33
C GLY A 58 -7.40 1.99 -1.43
N LEU A 59 -6.65 2.45 -2.44
CA LEU A 59 -7.12 3.32 -3.52
C LEU A 59 -7.96 2.53 -4.55
N GLY A 60 -9.07 3.12 -5.05
CA GLY A 60 -9.80 2.65 -6.24
C GLY A 60 -11.21 2.04 -6.01
N GLY A 61 -11.86 2.38 -4.89
CA GLY A 61 -13.29 2.13 -4.74
C GLY A 61 -13.67 0.66 -4.53
N GLN A 62 -14.84 0.26 -5.06
CA GLN A 62 -15.46 -1.04 -4.75
C GLN A 62 -14.74 -2.23 -5.39
N THR A 63 -14.13 -2.07 -6.57
CA THR A 63 -13.51 -3.18 -7.31
C THR A 63 -12.00 -3.29 -7.10
N ALA A 64 -11.34 -2.27 -6.54
CA ALA A 64 -9.89 -2.24 -6.47
C ALA A 64 -9.27 -3.37 -5.65
N GLN A 65 -9.96 -3.86 -4.61
CA GLN A 65 -9.47 -5.02 -3.86
C GLN A 65 -9.52 -6.30 -4.70
N ASP A 66 -10.54 -6.46 -5.54
CA ASP A 66 -10.66 -7.59 -6.48
C ASP A 66 -9.58 -7.54 -7.55
N GLU A 67 -9.33 -6.35 -8.09
CA GLU A 67 -8.26 -6.11 -9.06
C GLU A 67 -6.90 -6.45 -8.46
N ALA A 68 -6.59 -5.95 -7.25
CA ALA A 68 -5.33 -6.24 -6.57
C ALA A 68 -5.11 -7.74 -6.35
N ASP A 69 -6.13 -8.47 -5.89
CA ASP A 69 -6.05 -9.90 -5.65
C ASP A 69 -5.91 -10.71 -6.96
N LEU A 70 -6.54 -10.26 -8.04
CA LEU A 70 -6.38 -10.87 -9.35
C LEU A 70 -4.99 -10.59 -9.94
N GLU A 71 -4.44 -9.40 -9.73
CA GLU A 71 -3.12 -9.00 -10.23
C GLU A 71 -1.99 -9.77 -9.56
N ILE A 72 -2.05 -10.01 -8.24
CA ILE A 72 -1.04 -10.87 -7.58
C ILE A 72 -1.10 -12.29 -8.14
N ARG A 73 -2.30 -12.84 -8.38
CA ARG A 73 -2.47 -14.15 -9.03
C ARG A 73 -1.75 -14.22 -10.37
N GLN A 74 -1.96 -13.20 -11.21
CA GLN A 74 -1.36 -13.10 -12.53
C GLN A 74 0.15 -12.90 -12.45
N CYS A 75 0.63 -12.03 -11.56
CA CYS A 75 2.05 -11.76 -11.36
C CYS A 75 2.80 -13.04 -10.95
N VAL A 76 2.31 -13.76 -9.94
CA VAL A 76 2.94 -15.01 -9.48
C VAL A 76 2.88 -16.10 -10.57
N THR A 77 1.79 -16.14 -11.34
CA THR A 77 1.68 -17.03 -12.51
C THR A 77 2.75 -16.71 -13.55
N ASN A 78 2.93 -15.43 -13.88
CA ASN A 78 3.92 -14.97 -14.85
C ASN A 78 5.37 -15.15 -14.35
N ALA A 79 5.58 -15.14 -13.03
CA ALA A 79 6.85 -15.53 -12.41
C ALA A 79 7.15 -17.04 -12.52
N GLY A 80 6.27 -17.83 -13.14
CA GLY A 80 6.47 -19.27 -13.39
C GLY A 80 5.79 -20.19 -12.39
N PHE A 81 4.96 -19.65 -11.48
CA PHE A 81 4.34 -20.42 -10.39
C PHE A 81 2.80 -20.37 -10.42
N PRO A 82 2.14 -20.84 -11.50
CA PRO A 82 0.69 -20.72 -11.69
C PRO A 82 -0.14 -21.34 -10.55
N TRP A 83 0.24 -22.52 -10.08
CA TRP A 83 -0.43 -23.19 -8.97
C TRP A 83 -0.33 -22.40 -7.66
N TYR A 84 0.83 -21.76 -7.42
CA TYR A 84 1.02 -20.96 -6.21
C TYR A 84 0.27 -19.64 -6.30
N GLY A 85 0.25 -19.00 -7.47
CA GLY A 85 -0.55 -17.80 -7.72
C GLY A 85 -2.04 -18.03 -7.46
N GLU A 86 -2.60 -19.14 -7.95
CA GLU A 86 -3.98 -19.53 -7.68
C GLU A 86 -4.22 -19.84 -6.19
N THR A 87 -3.25 -20.44 -5.51
CA THR A 87 -3.33 -20.72 -4.07
C THR A 87 -3.40 -19.43 -3.25
N ILE A 88 -2.50 -18.48 -3.51
CA ILE A 88 -2.50 -17.16 -2.87
C ILE A 88 -3.85 -16.47 -3.10
N TYR A 89 -4.32 -16.42 -4.35
CA TYR A 89 -5.58 -15.78 -4.69
C TYR A 89 -6.77 -16.33 -3.90
N ARG A 90 -6.93 -17.66 -3.85
CA ARG A 90 -8.03 -18.29 -3.12
C ARG A 90 -7.95 -18.04 -1.61
N ALA A 91 -6.74 -18.04 -1.07
CA ALA A 91 -6.53 -17.78 0.34
C ALA A 91 -6.83 -16.31 0.71
N LEU A 92 -6.48 -15.35 -0.16
CA LEU A 92 -6.85 -13.95 0.01
C LEU A 92 -8.38 -13.81 0.06
N LEU A 93 -9.11 -14.37 -0.90
CA LEU A 93 -10.58 -14.36 -0.93
C LEU A 93 -11.20 -14.94 0.35
N ALA A 94 -10.67 -16.06 0.83
CA ALA A 94 -11.15 -16.70 2.05
C ALA A 94 -10.85 -15.87 3.32
N ALA A 95 -9.76 -15.11 3.33
CA ALA A 95 -9.33 -14.34 4.48
C ALA A 95 -10.00 -12.96 4.60
N ARG A 96 -10.50 -12.37 3.50
CA ARG A 96 -11.10 -11.02 3.50
C ARG A 96 -12.16 -10.79 4.57
N PRO A 97 -13.18 -11.67 4.76
CA PRO A 97 -14.23 -11.42 5.75
C PRO A 97 -13.69 -11.33 7.18
N VAL A 98 -12.59 -12.05 7.47
CA VAL A 98 -11.93 -12.06 8.78
C VAL A 98 -11.03 -10.83 8.93
N ASN A 99 -10.28 -10.49 7.88
CA ASN A 99 -9.28 -9.42 7.94
C ASN A 99 -9.87 -8.02 7.88
N ALA A 100 -11.07 -7.85 7.30
CA ALA A 100 -11.69 -6.54 7.07
C ALA A 100 -11.90 -5.70 8.35
N HIS A 101 -11.92 -6.34 9.52
CA HIS A 101 -12.19 -5.70 10.81
C HIS A 101 -11.09 -5.93 11.86
N THR A 102 -9.91 -6.40 11.45
CA THR A 102 -8.79 -6.68 12.36
C THR A 102 -7.58 -5.81 12.05
N ASN A 103 -6.66 -5.64 12.99
CA ASN A 103 -5.46 -4.83 12.78
C ASN A 103 -4.28 -5.64 12.23
N VAL A 104 -4.51 -6.37 11.14
CA VAL A 104 -3.46 -7.15 10.45
C VAL A 104 -2.78 -6.31 9.36
N SER A 105 -1.49 -6.56 9.12
CA SER A 105 -0.66 -5.87 8.11
C SER A 105 -1.09 -6.08 6.66
N TYR A 106 -2.02 -7.01 6.41
CA TYR A 106 -2.48 -7.41 5.06
C TYR A 106 -4.00 -7.23 4.88
N ARG A 107 -4.63 -6.33 5.64
CA ARG A 107 -6.01 -5.90 5.37
C ARG A 107 -6.05 -4.85 4.27
N TRP A 108 -7.20 -4.69 3.62
CA TRP A 108 -7.40 -3.55 2.72
C TRP A 108 -7.27 -2.22 3.49
N GLY A 109 -6.56 -1.28 2.90
CA GLY A 109 -6.22 0.02 3.47
C GLY A 109 -5.35 -0.05 4.72
N TYR A 110 -4.45 -1.03 4.90
CA TYR A 110 -3.70 -1.17 6.16
C TYR A 110 -2.81 0.02 6.53
N GLY A 111 -2.49 0.91 5.59
CA GLY A 111 -1.81 2.15 5.87
C GLY A 111 -2.64 3.11 6.72
N TRP A 112 -3.96 3.06 6.63
CA TRP A 112 -4.87 3.95 7.34
C TRP A 112 -5.04 3.54 8.79
N ASN A 113 -4.98 4.50 9.72
CA ASN A 113 -5.21 4.23 11.15
C ASN A 113 -6.61 3.67 11.44
N GLU A 114 -7.60 4.14 10.68
CA GLU A 114 -8.98 3.67 10.75
C GLU A 114 -9.25 2.62 9.67
N VAL A 115 -10.27 1.78 9.91
CA VAL A 115 -10.73 0.82 8.91
C VAL A 115 -11.23 1.56 7.67
N LEU A 116 -10.52 1.37 6.55
CA LEU A 116 -10.95 1.90 5.27
C LEU A 116 -11.93 0.92 4.62
N HIS A 117 -13.21 1.28 4.60
CA HIS A 117 -14.21 0.58 3.80
C HIS A 117 -13.94 0.75 2.31
N GLN A 118 -14.43 -0.19 1.49
CA GLN A 118 -14.31 -0.11 0.04
C GLN A 118 -15.10 1.09 -0.52
N ARG A 119 -14.41 2.22 -0.66
CA ARG A 119 -14.93 3.48 -1.17
C ARG A 119 -13.82 4.27 -1.82
N GLU A 120 -14.20 5.33 -2.54
CA GLU A 120 -13.22 6.31 -3.00
C GLU A 120 -12.60 7.05 -1.82
N LEU A 121 -11.30 7.34 -1.94
CA LEU A 121 -10.57 8.21 -0.99
C LEU A 121 -11.02 9.65 -1.18
N THR A 122 -11.28 10.36 -0.08
CA THR A 122 -11.51 11.80 -0.09
C THR A 122 -10.29 12.55 -0.62
N LYS A 123 -10.47 13.81 -1.05
CA LYS A 123 -9.35 14.65 -1.52
C LYS A 123 -8.19 14.72 -0.51
N ASN A 124 -8.50 14.86 0.78
CA ASN A 124 -7.47 14.97 1.82
C ASN A 124 -6.77 13.64 2.07
N GLU A 125 -7.50 12.52 2.07
CA GLU A 125 -6.88 11.19 2.14
C GLU A 125 -5.96 10.97 0.95
N LEU A 126 -6.41 11.32 -0.26
CA LEU A 126 -5.60 11.16 -1.44
C LEU A 126 -4.31 11.99 -1.38
N GLU A 127 -4.38 13.23 -0.87
CA GLU A 127 -3.20 14.06 -0.65
C GLU A 127 -2.23 13.44 0.39
N SER A 128 -2.75 12.95 1.52
CA SER A 128 -1.94 12.23 2.52
C SER A 128 -1.27 10.98 1.94
N LEU A 129 -1.99 10.21 1.12
CA LEU A 129 -1.46 9.03 0.43
C LEU A 129 -0.31 9.42 -0.50
N LYS A 130 -0.49 10.48 -1.32
CA LYS A 130 0.55 10.98 -2.22
C LYS A 130 1.82 11.37 -1.48
N GLN A 131 1.70 12.05 -0.34
CA GLN A 131 2.85 12.44 0.50
C GLN A 131 3.63 11.23 1.04
N MET A 132 2.95 10.12 1.33
CA MET A 132 3.60 8.91 1.83
C MET A 132 4.18 8.00 0.74
N THR A 133 3.93 8.23 -0.55
CA THR A 133 4.46 7.37 -1.64
C THR A 133 5.98 7.21 -1.61
N SER A 134 6.72 8.24 -1.18
CA SER A 134 8.19 8.17 -1.02
C SER A 134 8.66 7.08 -0.05
N THR A 135 7.81 6.67 0.88
CA THR A 135 8.11 5.62 1.88
C THR A 135 8.09 4.21 1.27
N ILE A 136 7.46 4.02 0.10
CA ILE A 136 7.30 2.70 -0.55
C ILE A 136 8.66 2.05 -0.81
N THR A 137 9.55 2.77 -1.50
CA THR A 137 10.89 2.26 -1.83
C THR A 137 11.71 1.93 -0.59
N THR A 138 11.57 2.75 0.46
CA THR A 138 12.26 2.54 1.74
C THR A 138 11.73 1.29 2.46
N GLY A 139 10.40 1.11 2.50
CA GLY A 139 9.79 -0.07 3.12
C GLY A 139 10.20 -1.38 2.43
N ILE A 140 10.20 -1.39 1.09
CA ILE A 140 10.66 -2.54 0.29
C ILE A 140 12.13 -2.84 0.55
N ALA A 141 12.98 -1.81 0.50
CA ALA A 141 14.42 -1.97 0.75
C ALA A 141 14.69 -2.50 2.17
N ASN A 142 14.00 -1.98 3.17
CA ASN A 142 14.13 -2.43 4.56
C ASN A 142 13.77 -3.91 4.71
N TYR A 143 12.63 -4.34 4.15
CA TYR A 143 12.22 -5.74 4.20
C TYR A 143 13.25 -6.66 3.54
N ARG A 144 13.61 -6.36 2.28
CA ARG A 144 14.57 -7.18 1.52
C ARG A 144 15.92 -7.28 2.21
N ASN A 145 16.46 -6.15 2.68
CA ASN A 145 17.71 -6.12 3.44
C ASN A 145 17.63 -6.97 4.72
N SER A 146 16.50 -6.91 5.45
CA SER A 146 16.30 -7.71 6.67
C SER A 146 16.29 -9.22 6.43
N LYS A 147 15.95 -9.65 5.21
CA LYS A 147 15.89 -11.05 4.78
C LYS A 147 17.13 -11.50 4.00
N GLY A 148 18.03 -10.58 3.66
CA GLY A 148 19.16 -10.86 2.77
C GLY A 148 18.75 -11.04 1.29
N HIS A 149 17.55 -10.56 0.92
CA HIS A 149 17.06 -10.60 -0.45
C HIS A 149 17.69 -9.46 -1.29
N PRO A 150 17.97 -9.66 -2.58
CA PRO A 150 18.50 -8.60 -3.43
C PRO A 150 17.45 -7.52 -3.67
N ALA A 151 17.88 -6.33 -4.09
CA ALA A 151 17.00 -5.27 -4.56
C ALA A 151 16.15 -5.73 -5.77
N PRO A 152 14.97 -5.13 -6.02
CA PRO A 152 14.15 -5.50 -7.17
C PRO A 152 14.90 -5.27 -8.48
N THR A 153 14.66 -6.14 -9.47
CA THR A 153 15.21 -5.97 -10.82
C THR A 153 14.66 -4.70 -11.47
N PRO A 154 15.30 -4.13 -12.51
CA PRO A 154 14.77 -2.95 -13.21
C PRO A 154 13.32 -3.11 -13.68
N GLU A 155 12.95 -4.28 -14.20
CA GLU A 155 11.58 -4.59 -14.62
C GLU A 155 10.59 -4.57 -13.43
N GLN A 156 10.99 -5.13 -12.29
CA GLN A 156 10.19 -5.10 -11.06
C GLN A 156 10.03 -3.66 -10.53
N GLN A 157 11.08 -2.84 -10.64
CA GLN A 157 11.04 -1.42 -10.29
C GLN A 157 10.10 -0.64 -11.21
N GLU A 158 10.12 -0.89 -12.53
CA GLU A 158 9.20 -0.26 -13.47
C GLU A 158 7.73 -0.59 -13.17
N SER A 159 7.44 -1.85 -12.81
CA SER A 159 6.09 -2.23 -12.37
C SER A 159 5.67 -1.47 -11.12
N MET A 160 6.57 -1.32 -10.15
CA MET A 160 6.32 -0.53 -8.95
C MET A 160 6.08 0.96 -9.27
N VAL A 161 6.89 1.54 -10.15
CA VAL A 161 6.75 2.94 -10.58
C VAL A 161 5.38 3.19 -11.20
N ARG A 162 4.84 2.25 -12.00
CA ARG A 162 3.48 2.38 -12.56
C ARG A 162 2.39 2.42 -11.48
N ILE A 163 2.55 1.65 -10.40
CA ILE A 163 1.61 1.68 -9.26
C ILE A 163 1.70 3.02 -8.54
N ILE A 164 2.91 3.51 -8.30
CA ILE A 164 3.15 4.82 -7.68
C ILE A 164 2.57 5.96 -8.54
N ASP A 165 2.78 5.90 -9.85
CA ASP A 165 2.25 6.90 -10.79
C ASP A 165 0.71 6.92 -10.78
N LYS A 166 0.06 5.74 -10.74
CA LYS A 166 -1.40 5.65 -10.55
C LYS A 166 -1.87 6.34 -9.27
N ILE A 167 -1.11 6.22 -8.17
CA ILE A 167 -1.41 6.93 -6.92
C ILE A 167 -1.26 8.45 -7.11
N LEU A 168 -0.12 8.88 -7.65
CA LEU A 168 0.23 10.31 -7.81
C LEU A 168 -0.73 11.05 -8.74
N THR A 169 -1.20 10.39 -9.80
CA THR A 169 -2.08 10.96 -10.84
C THR A 169 -3.56 10.82 -10.53
N SER A 170 -3.94 10.01 -9.53
CA SER A 170 -5.36 9.85 -9.19
C SER A 170 -6.00 11.16 -8.70
N GLU A 171 -7.30 11.28 -8.98
CA GLU A 171 -8.17 12.39 -8.59
C GLU A 171 -9.48 11.82 -8.04
N ASN A 172 -10.13 12.52 -7.10
CA ASN A 172 -11.42 12.07 -6.58
C ASN A 172 -12.55 12.45 -7.57
N PRO A 173 -13.30 11.47 -8.11
CA PRO A 173 -14.31 11.72 -9.15
C PRO A 173 -15.55 12.49 -8.66
N THR A 174 -15.76 12.64 -7.34
CA THR A 174 -16.91 13.37 -6.78
C THR A 174 -16.76 14.90 -6.79
N LEU A 175 -15.73 15.42 -7.47
CA LEU A 175 -15.42 16.86 -7.58
C LEU A 175 -15.53 17.45 -9.00
N ASN A 176 -16.08 16.71 -9.96
CA ASN A 176 -16.44 17.23 -11.29
C ASN A 176 -17.96 17.38 -11.44
#